data_AF-A0A6N6JSX3-F1
#
_entry.id   AF-A0A6N6JSX3-F1
#
_cell.length_a   1.000
_cell.length_b   1.000
_cell.length_c   1.000
_cell.angle_alpha   90.00
_cell.angle_beta   90.00
_cell.angle_gamma   90.00
#
_symmetry.space_group_name_H-M   'P 1'
#
loop_
_entity.id
_entity.type
_entity.pdbx_description
1 polymer ?
#
loop_
_entity_poly.entity_id
_entity_poly.type
_entity_poly.pdbx_seq_one_letter_code
_entity_poly.pdbx_strand_id
1 'polypeptide(L)'
;MLALLAPSAALAQYTVSQVTNDYNAQSIASTGTNRNSSFTATGTLYGALDEGVASSIPIGFTFTFFGAAYTTVNISTNGLVSFSAITTDIYQDGGGGGAGYTYALPSAGQPDNFVAGAWCDYDMSLSGICYTQTQGTAPNRTFKVQFVSAEHYSNTNQNSFIIILYETSNRIEVHFGACAETPQCGIENLAGTTGFAAAGGFLLGANPTPALRFDVATGPEIDVQRPAGAANSIPSGGRSDVGQAPAGSATNFQWAVANQGTATLTHTAAIAGSPAPVNCTFGTISLAASTAAGATSTLTIPVTPTAAGFFTFRIAITNNDSNENPYNIDVSGIALAGSVLFYGGDWDTVDGTVNGRGFALPNDVFVYEDFTVPAGQTWTVSQLFSNNLLNTPSAINQADWEIRTGVAVGTGGTLVSSGTGLNVSIYPTGQSGFGYTEYTVITHLTTPVVLAAGTYFVGIRPVRTGLAGDCFCSTTAGTNGVGTPLGNDLAFGNQTGTQFTGLNWEQLSDGGTPPIYYDYSIGVRGTSSGTSTPTLTVNPTGTITVPTTTAGTAGTAASFTVSGSNLTPASGNVTLALTSTPAGIQFRNATASGTFGTGNIVIAYTGGA
;
A
#
# COMPACT_ATOMS: atom_id res chain seq x y z
N MET A 1 25.26 15.66 -38.63
CA MET A 1 25.91 14.60 -37.83
C MET A 1 24.96 14.28 -36.68
N LEU A 2 23.99 13.41 -36.94
CA LEU A 2 22.99 12.98 -35.94
C LEU A 2 23.53 11.67 -35.36
N ALA A 3 23.99 11.71 -34.11
CA ALA A 3 24.38 10.49 -33.42
C ALA A 3 23.11 9.70 -33.14
N LEU A 4 22.97 8.59 -33.86
CA LEU A 4 22.00 7.54 -33.55
C LEU A 4 22.40 7.00 -32.18
N LEU A 5 21.67 7.37 -31.12
CA LEU A 5 21.72 6.66 -29.85
C LEU A 5 21.29 5.22 -30.15
N ALA A 6 22.24 4.30 -30.15
CA ALA A 6 21.91 2.89 -30.09
C ALA A 6 21.12 2.65 -28.79
N PRO A 7 19.94 2.00 -28.83
CA PRO A 7 19.33 1.55 -27.60
C PRO A 7 20.30 0.53 -26.99
N SER A 8 20.87 0.90 -25.84
CA SER A 8 21.63 -0.02 -24.99
C SER A 8 20.75 -1.23 -24.72
N ALA A 9 21.21 -2.41 -25.15
CA ALA A 9 20.48 -3.66 -25.07
C ALA A 9 20.20 -4.04 -23.61
N ALA A 10 19.02 -3.71 -23.10
CA ALA A 10 18.49 -4.31 -21.88
C ALA A 10 17.63 -5.51 -22.28
N LEU A 11 18.25 -6.65 -22.61
CA LEU A 11 17.53 -7.88 -22.94
C LEU A 11 18.23 -9.13 -22.40
N ALA A 12 17.66 -9.66 -21.32
CA ALA A 12 17.51 -11.07 -20.89
C ALA A 12 17.22 -11.02 -19.37
N GLN A 13 15.96 -11.11 -18.95
CA GLN A 13 15.62 -11.14 -17.53
C GLN A 13 14.95 -12.50 -17.26
N TYR A 14 15.39 -13.21 -16.24
CA TYR A 14 15.07 -14.61 -16.04
C TYR A 14 13.58 -14.85 -15.71
N THR A 15 13.11 -16.09 -15.87
CA THR A 15 11.83 -16.58 -15.32
C THR A 15 12.15 -17.55 -14.20
N VAL A 16 11.32 -17.61 -13.14
CA VAL A 16 11.55 -18.51 -12.00
C VAL A 16 10.51 -19.62 -11.97
N SER A 17 10.95 -20.86 -11.82
CA SER A 17 10.08 -22.02 -11.66
C SER A 17 10.60 -23.00 -10.62
N GLN A 18 9.68 -23.77 -10.05
CA GLN A 18 9.98 -24.85 -9.13
C GLN A 18 10.17 -26.17 -9.89
N VAL A 19 11.22 -26.92 -9.57
CA VAL A 19 11.57 -28.20 -10.21
C VAL A 19 11.87 -29.27 -9.16
N THR A 20 11.94 -30.53 -9.58
CA THR A 20 12.28 -31.63 -8.67
C THR A 20 13.64 -31.40 -8.01
N ASN A 21 13.68 -31.50 -6.68
CA ASN A 21 14.91 -31.33 -5.92
C ASN A 21 15.79 -32.58 -6.00
N ASP A 22 16.73 -32.60 -6.95
CA ASP A 22 17.66 -33.71 -7.21
C ASP A 22 19.08 -33.51 -6.63
N TYR A 23 19.22 -32.85 -5.46
CA TYR A 23 20.53 -32.53 -4.85
C TYR A 23 21.53 -33.70 -4.86
N ASN A 24 21.11 -34.88 -4.42
CA ASN A 24 21.99 -36.06 -4.33
C ASN A 24 22.49 -36.52 -5.71
N ALA A 25 21.65 -36.45 -6.74
CA ALA A 25 22.03 -36.83 -8.10
C ALA A 25 22.95 -35.79 -8.76
N GLN A 26 22.85 -34.52 -8.34
CA GLN A 26 23.68 -33.44 -8.86
C GLN A 26 25.03 -33.28 -8.15
N SER A 27 25.18 -33.90 -6.97
CA SER A 27 26.35 -33.80 -6.09
C SER A 27 27.68 -34.06 -6.81
N ILE A 28 28.66 -33.22 -6.49
CA ILE A 28 30.05 -33.27 -6.94
C ILE A 28 31.04 -33.45 -5.76
N ALA A 29 30.57 -33.76 -4.55
CA ALA A 29 31.42 -33.83 -3.36
C ALA A 29 32.57 -34.86 -3.47
N SER A 30 32.42 -35.90 -4.31
CA SER A 30 33.44 -36.93 -4.55
C SER A 30 34.29 -36.71 -5.79
N THR A 31 33.92 -35.78 -6.67
CA THR A 31 34.55 -35.58 -7.99
C THR A 31 35.02 -34.15 -8.25
N GLY A 32 34.49 -33.19 -7.51
CA GLY A 32 34.77 -31.77 -7.65
C GLY A 32 36.09 -31.36 -7.00
N THR A 33 36.60 -30.20 -7.42
CA THR A 33 37.77 -29.58 -6.80
C THR A 33 37.35 -28.90 -5.51
N ASN A 34 37.95 -29.29 -4.37
CA ASN A 34 37.78 -28.59 -3.09
C ASN A 34 38.38 -27.18 -3.16
N ARG A 35 37.59 -26.17 -2.80
CA ARG A 35 37.94 -24.75 -2.88
C ARG A 35 38.30 -24.10 -1.55
N ASN A 36 38.25 -24.81 -0.41
CA ASN A 36 38.54 -24.21 0.89
C ASN A 36 39.91 -23.51 0.94
N SER A 37 40.93 -24.08 0.29
CA SER A 37 42.27 -23.45 0.20
C SER A 37 42.39 -22.34 -0.86
N SER A 38 41.37 -22.14 -1.69
CA SER A 38 41.31 -21.09 -2.71
C SER A 38 40.67 -19.79 -2.19
N PHE A 39 40.00 -19.83 -1.04
CA PHE A 39 39.44 -18.62 -0.47
C PHE A 39 40.52 -17.72 0.12
N THR A 40 40.30 -16.43 0.01
CA THR A 40 41.08 -15.36 0.64
C THR A 40 40.13 -14.44 1.38
N ALA A 41 40.51 -13.98 2.58
CA ALA A 41 39.69 -13.05 3.36
C ALA A 41 39.40 -11.77 2.55
N THR A 42 38.16 -11.29 2.60
CA THR A 42 37.76 -10.02 1.98
C THR A 42 38.12 -8.81 2.83
N GLY A 43 38.20 -9.00 4.15
CA GLY A 43 38.58 -8.00 5.13
C GLY A 43 39.80 -8.39 5.97
N THR A 44 40.04 -7.64 7.05
CA THR A 44 41.11 -7.91 8.03
C THR A 44 40.61 -8.51 9.33
N LEU A 45 39.29 -8.56 9.54
CA LEU A 45 38.68 -8.98 10.81
C LEU A 45 38.50 -10.49 10.90
N TYR A 46 38.20 -11.14 9.78
CA TYR A 46 37.86 -12.57 9.71
C TYR A 46 38.82 -13.35 8.81
N GLY A 47 38.72 -14.68 8.87
CA GLY A 47 39.61 -15.60 8.18
C GLY A 47 39.34 -15.74 6.68
N ALA A 48 40.01 -16.69 6.02
CA ALA A 48 39.68 -17.00 4.62
C ALA A 48 38.45 -17.92 4.49
N LEU A 49 38.07 -18.62 5.56
CA LEU A 49 36.91 -19.52 5.57
C LEU A 49 35.69 -18.90 6.26
N ASP A 50 35.83 -17.67 6.75
CA ASP A 50 34.82 -16.87 7.42
C ASP A 50 34.98 -15.46 6.84
N GLU A 51 34.01 -15.00 6.03
CA GLU A 51 34.16 -13.84 5.12
C GLU A 51 35.27 -14.00 4.06
N GLY A 52 35.22 -15.11 3.33
CA GLY A 52 36.17 -15.42 2.26
C GLY A 52 35.61 -15.28 0.84
N VAL A 53 36.49 -15.00 -0.12
CA VAL A 53 36.22 -15.09 -1.55
C VAL A 53 37.21 -15.98 -2.28
N ALA A 54 36.72 -16.89 -3.12
CA ALA A 54 37.50 -17.60 -4.13
C ALA A 54 37.26 -16.91 -5.49
N SER A 55 38.26 -16.16 -5.96
CA SER A 55 38.12 -15.28 -7.12
C SER A 55 38.47 -15.95 -8.45
N SER A 56 37.86 -15.47 -9.54
CA SER A 56 38.18 -15.85 -10.93
C SER A 56 38.15 -17.34 -11.22
N ILE A 57 37.18 -18.06 -10.63
CA ILE A 57 36.98 -19.49 -10.85
C ILE A 57 36.49 -19.72 -12.29
N PRO A 58 37.20 -20.50 -13.12
CA PRO A 58 36.78 -20.75 -14.50
C PRO A 58 35.47 -21.53 -14.56
N ILE A 59 34.49 -21.00 -15.30
CA ILE A 59 33.21 -21.68 -15.59
C ILE A 59 33.44 -22.85 -16.56
N GLY A 60 34.39 -22.66 -17.48
CA GLY A 60 34.73 -23.62 -18.55
C GLY A 60 33.98 -23.38 -19.86
N PHE A 61 33.00 -22.47 -19.87
CA PHE A 61 32.28 -21.99 -21.05
C PHE A 61 31.84 -20.54 -20.84
N THR A 62 31.36 -19.88 -21.90
CA THR A 62 30.75 -18.55 -21.79
C THR A 62 29.32 -18.70 -21.29
N PHE A 63 29.01 -18.08 -20.16
CA PHE A 63 27.68 -18.02 -19.57
C PHE A 63 27.16 -16.58 -19.64
N THR A 64 25.96 -16.37 -20.16
CA THR A 64 25.33 -15.05 -20.23
C THR A 64 24.38 -14.87 -19.06
N PHE A 65 24.70 -13.94 -18.15
CA PHE A 65 23.88 -13.61 -16.98
C PHE A 65 23.38 -12.17 -17.11
N PHE A 66 22.07 -11.96 -17.06
CA PHE A 66 21.41 -10.66 -17.28
C PHE A 66 21.94 -9.89 -18.51
N GLY A 67 22.16 -10.62 -19.61
CA GLY A 67 22.63 -10.08 -20.89
C GLY A 67 24.15 -9.86 -21.00
N ALA A 68 24.90 -9.99 -19.90
CA ALA A 68 26.36 -9.87 -19.90
C ALA A 68 27.03 -11.25 -19.96
N ALA A 69 28.11 -11.37 -20.74
CA ALA A 69 28.83 -12.63 -20.93
C ALA A 69 29.99 -12.77 -19.93
N TYR A 70 30.08 -13.92 -19.28
CA TYR A 70 31.08 -14.26 -18.27
C TYR A 70 31.74 -15.60 -18.58
N THR A 71 33.03 -15.70 -18.28
CA THR A 71 33.81 -16.97 -18.37
C THR A 71 34.36 -17.42 -17.02
N THR A 72 34.20 -16.58 -16.00
CA THR A 72 34.65 -16.80 -14.63
C THR A 72 33.59 -16.30 -13.66
N VAL A 73 33.58 -16.86 -12.45
CA VAL A 73 32.80 -16.36 -11.32
C VAL A 73 33.68 -16.16 -10.09
N ASN A 74 33.20 -15.38 -9.13
CA ASN A 74 33.74 -15.32 -7.77
C ASN A 74 32.77 -16.04 -6.83
N ILE A 75 33.29 -16.75 -5.83
CA ILE A 75 32.48 -17.53 -4.90
C ILE A 75 32.75 -16.99 -3.49
N SER A 76 31.71 -16.60 -2.77
CA SER A 76 31.79 -16.25 -1.35
C SER A 76 31.64 -17.49 -0.48
N THR A 77 32.31 -17.53 0.68
CA THR A 77 32.07 -18.54 1.74
C THR A 77 30.61 -18.55 2.16
N ASN A 78 29.94 -17.40 2.10
CA ASN A 78 28.56 -17.17 2.51
C ASN A 78 27.51 -17.66 1.50
N GLY A 79 27.92 -18.47 0.50
CA GLY A 79 27.00 -19.17 -0.39
C GLY A 79 26.52 -18.40 -1.62
N LEU A 80 27.24 -17.34 -1.97
CA LEU A 80 27.04 -16.56 -3.21
C LEU A 80 28.00 -16.98 -4.33
N VAL A 81 27.47 -17.02 -5.55
CA VAL A 81 28.26 -17.03 -6.80
C VAL A 81 28.04 -15.67 -7.47
N SER A 82 29.06 -14.82 -7.48
CA SER A 82 28.99 -13.47 -8.07
C SER A 82 29.73 -13.40 -9.41
N PHE A 83 29.14 -12.65 -10.33
CA PHE A 83 29.74 -12.27 -11.61
C PHE A 83 30.48 -10.91 -11.52
N SER A 84 30.47 -10.30 -10.34
CA SER A 84 31.23 -9.11 -9.97
C SER A 84 32.31 -9.45 -8.93
N ALA A 85 33.31 -8.58 -8.79
CA ALA A 85 34.29 -8.72 -7.72
C ALA A 85 33.63 -8.59 -6.35
N ILE A 86 34.01 -9.45 -5.41
CA ILE A 86 33.61 -9.36 -4.01
C ILE A 86 34.81 -8.80 -3.25
N THR A 87 34.67 -7.61 -2.69
CA THR A 87 35.78 -6.86 -2.05
C THR A 87 35.50 -6.47 -0.60
N THR A 88 34.35 -6.86 -0.07
CA THR A 88 33.92 -6.60 1.29
C THR A 88 33.24 -7.83 1.84
N ASP A 89 33.14 -7.88 3.16
CA ASP A 89 32.41 -8.91 3.89
C ASP A 89 30.92 -8.82 3.49
N ILE A 90 30.33 -9.94 3.06
CA ILE A 90 28.97 -10.02 2.51
C ILE A 90 28.22 -11.21 3.08
N TYR A 91 27.34 -10.97 4.03
CA TYR A 91 26.61 -12.01 4.75
C TYR A 91 25.13 -11.67 4.91
N GLN A 92 24.38 -12.67 5.35
CA GLN A 92 22.98 -12.53 5.72
C GLN A 92 22.70 -13.41 6.93
N ASP A 93 22.02 -12.87 7.93
CA ASP A 93 21.64 -13.66 9.09
C ASP A 93 20.37 -14.46 8.73
N GLY A 94 20.49 -15.78 8.65
CA GLY A 94 19.48 -16.71 8.17
C GLY A 94 18.27 -16.86 9.10
N GLY A 95 17.52 -15.79 9.35
CA GLY A 95 16.22 -15.81 10.04
C GLY A 95 16.20 -16.41 11.46
N GLY A 96 17.37 -16.67 12.05
CA GLY A 96 17.56 -17.27 13.37
C GLY A 96 17.42 -16.29 14.53
N GLY A 97 16.45 -15.36 14.51
CA GLY A 97 16.08 -14.53 15.66
C GLY A 97 17.15 -13.57 16.22
N GLY A 98 18.31 -13.45 15.58
CA GLY A 98 19.31 -12.41 15.83
C GLY A 98 19.04 -11.17 14.96
N ALA A 99 19.37 -9.98 15.46
CA ALA A 99 19.16 -8.72 14.77
C ALA A 99 20.23 -8.47 13.67
N GLY A 100 20.40 -9.42 12.74
CA GLY A 100 21.31 -9.34 11.61
C GLY A 100 20.61 -8.96 10.30
N TYR A 101 21.37 -8.36 9.37
CA TYR A 101 20.92 -7.80 8.09
C TYR A 101 19.95 -8.73 7.32
N THR A 102 18.72 -8.27 7.07
CA THR A 102 17.80 -8.92 6.10
C THR A 102 17.97 -8.23 4.75
N TYR A 103 18.69 -8.85 3.81
CA TYR A 103 18.88 -8.30 2.48
C TYR A 103 17.59 -8.48 1.65
N ALA A 104 17.03 -7.38 1.15
CA ALA A 104 15.87 -7.41 0.28
C ALA A 104 16.30 -7.71 -1.16
N LEU A 105 15.66 -8.67 -1.83
CA LEU A 105 15.92 -8.99 -3.24
C LEU A 105 14.72 -8.52 -4.11
N PRO A 106 14.91 -7.64 -5.11
CA PRO A 106 16.16 -6.95 -5.45
C PRO A 106 16.47 -5.73 -4.53
N SER A 107 17.73 -5.32 -4.46
CA SER A 107 18.21 -4.16 -3.71
C SER A 107 19.36 -3.47 -4.46
N ALA A 108 19.35 -2.14 -4.50
CA ALA A 108 20.45 -1.34 -5.06
C ALA A 108 21.71 -1.27 -4.17
N GLY A 109 21.67 -1.87 -2.98
CA GLY A 109 22.82 -1.99 -2.07
C GLY A 109 23.65 -3.23 -2.38
N GLN A 110 24.98 -3.15 -2.27
CA GLN A 110 25.87 -4.27 -2.56
C GLN A 110 25.71 -5.44 -1.56
N PRO A 111 25.97 -6.70 -1.96
CA PRO A 111 26.46 -7.15 -3.27
C PRO A 111 25.39 -7.04 -4.37
N ASP A 112 25.83 -7.02 -5.64
CA ASP A 112 24.99 -7.06 -6.84
C ASP A 112 25.54 -8.14 -7.80
N ASN A 113 24.79 -8.46 -8.86
CA ASN A 113 25.25 -9.34 -9.95
C ASN A 113 25.59 -10.78 -9.49
N PHE A 114 24.67 -11.42 -8.77
CA PHE A 114 24.95 -12.70 -8.12
C PHE A 114 23.82 -13.73 -8.24
N VAL A 115 24.19 -14.98 -7.96
CA VAL A 115 23.30 -16.10 -7.65
C VAL A 115 23.49 -16.46 -6.19
N ALA A 116 22.42 -16.36 -5.40
CA ALA A 116 22.35 -16.83 -4.03
C ALA A 116 21.84 -18.26 -4.01
N GLY A 117 22.68 -19.20 -3.58
CA GLY A 117 22.29 -20.60 -3.42
C GLY A 117 21.50 -20.79 -2.14
N ALA A 118 22.17 -20.65 -1.00
CA ALA A 118 21.57 -20.53 0.32
C ALA A 118 22.40 -19.52 1.09
N TRP A 119 22.25 -18.24 0.76
CA TRP A 119 23.03 -17.15 1.33
C TRP A 119 22.75 -17.03 2.82
N CYS A 120 23.80 -17.19 3.60
CA CYS A 120 23.82 -17.06 5.05
C CYS A 120 25.22 -16.61 5.49
N ASP A 121 25.36 -16.19 6.74
CA ASP A 121 26.62 -15.88 7.40
C ASP A 121 27.35 -17.18 7.79
N TYR A 122 28.20 -17.72 6.92
CA TYR A 122 28.85 -19.01 7.12
C TYR A 122 30.30 -18.87 7.62
N ASP A 123 30.62 -19.60 8.68
CA ASP A 123 31.99 -19.86 9.11
C ASP A 123 32.39 -21.29 8.72
N MET A 124 32.98 -21.42 7.53
CA MET A 124 33.46 -22.69 7.00
C MET A 124 34.75 -23.18 7.66
N SER A 125 35.31 -22.45 8.64
CA SER A 125 36.42 -22.93 9.46
C SER A 125 35.97 -23.95 10.51
N LEU A 126 34.69 -23.88 10.92
CA LEU A 126 34.05 -24.82 11.85
C LEU A 126 33.62 -26.10 11.14
N SER A 127 32.85 -25.95 10.06
CA SER A 127 32.41 -27.04 9.21
C SER A 127 31.98 -26.49 7.84
N GLY A 128 32.23 -27.28 6.80
CA GLY A 128 31.80 -26.93 5.45
C GLY A 128 32.89 -27.12 4.41
N ILE A 129 32.49 -27.61 3.24
CA ILE A 129 33.38 -27.66 2.07
C ILE A 129 32.67 -27.13 0.85
N CYS A 130 33.36 -26.26 0.11
CA CYS A 130 32.92 -25.78 -1.20
C CYS A 130 33.64 -26.55 -2.30
N TYR A 131 32.88 -27.15 -3.22
CA TYR A 131 33.39 -27.86 -4.39
C TYR A 131 32.96 -27.17 -5.67
N THR A 132 33.81 -27.20 -6.68
CA THR A 132 33.43 -26.77 -8.04
C THR A 132 33.77 -27.83 -9.08
N GLN A 133 32.96 -27.95 -10.12
CA GLN A 133 33.27 -28.82 -11.25
C GLN A 133 32.55 -28.36 -12.53
N THR A 134 33.27 -28.33 -13.66
CA THR A 134 32.64 -28.30 -14.99
C THR A 134 32.49 -29.74 -15.49
N GLN A 135 31.26 -30.14 -15.82
CA GLN A 135 30.91 -31.48 -16.30
C GLN A 135 30.33 -31.41 -17.72
N GLY A 136 30.37 -32.54 -18.44
CA GLY A 136 29.79 -32.68 -19.76
C GLY A 136 30.76 -32.36 -20.91
N THR A 137 30.21 -32.26 -22.12
CA THR A 137 30.94 -31.91 -23.34
C THR A 137 30.24 -30.76 -24.04
N ALA A 138 31.00 -29.87 -24.69
CA ALA A 138 30.41 -28.73 -25.38
C ALA A 138 29.43 -29.22 -26.48
N PRO A 139 28.28 -28.54 -26.68
CA PRO A 139 27.83 -27.31 -26.02
C PRO A 139 26.90 -27.55 -24.80
N ASN A 140 26.90 -28.78 -24.24
CA ASN A 140 26.01 -29.21 -23.16
C ASN A 140 26.76 -29.40 -21.84
N ARG A 141 27.65 -28.45 -21.50
CA ARG A 141 28.35 -28.47 -20.20
C ARG A 141 27.52 -27.84 -19.10
N THR A 142 27.80 -28.26 -17.87
CA THR A 142 27.31 -27.60 -16.65
C THR A 142 28.48 -27.22 -15.77
N PHE A 143 28.45 -26.01 -15.21
CA PHE A 143 29.36 -25.61 -14.14
C PHE A 143 28.61 -25.67 -12.81
N LYS A 144 29.17 -26.38 -11.84
CA LYS A 144 28.55 -26.65 -10.55
C LYS A 144 29.37 -26.07 -9.41
N VAL A 145 28.70 -25.43 -8.45
CA VAL A 145 29.26 -24.96 -7.18
C VAL A 145 28.44 -25.58 -6.06
N GLN A 146 29.05 -26.44 -5.26
CA GLN A 146 28.38 -27.18 -4.19
C GLN A 146 28.95 -26.81 -2.83
N PHE A 147 28.08 -26.49 -1.88
CA PHE A 147 28.41 -26.38 -0.47
C PHE A 147 27.87 -27.61 0.25
N VAL A 148 28.71 -28.25 1.07
CA VAL A 148 28.35 -29.40 1.89
C VAL A 148 28.56 -29.05 3.34
N SER A 149 27.49 -29.09 4.14
CA SER A 149 27.49 -28.81 5.57
C SER A 149 28.17 -27.50 5.98
N ALA A 150 27.94 -26.42 5.22
CA ALA A 150 28.41 -25.08 5.58
C ALA A 150 27.71 -24.62 6.87
N GLU A 151 28.49 -24.34 7.91
CA GLU A 151 28.00 -24.00 9.24
C GLU A 151 27.84 -22.50 9.40
N HIS A 152 26.68 -22.07 9.92
CA HIS A 152 26.42 -20.67 10.21
C HIS A 152 27.30 -20.19 11.36
N TYR A 153 27.95 -19.04 11.14
CA TYR A 153 28.61 -18.26 12.18
C TYR A 153 27.77 -18.18 13.47
N SER A 154 28.42 -18.39 14.62
CA SER A 154 27.83 -18.27 15.97
C SER A 154 26.71 -19.28 16.35
N ASN A 155 26.37 -20.23 15.48
CA ASN A 155 25.50 -21.36 15.84
C ASN A 155 25.96 -22.68 15.17
N THR A 156 25.13 -23.73 15.24
CA THR A 156 25.48 -25.07 14.73
C THR A 156 24.61 -25.53 13.57
N ASN A 157 23.82 -24.62 12.97
CA ASN A 157 23.01 -24.94 11.82
C ASN A 157 23.91 -25.12 10.60
N GLN A 158 23.63 -26.16 9.83
CA GLN A 158 24.39 -26.51 8.64
C GLN A 158 23.49 -26.53 7.42
N ASN A 159 23.99 -25.98 6.32
CA ASN A 159 23.28 -25.95 5.05
C ASN A 159 24.11 -26.61 3.94
N SER A 160 23.42 -27.35 3.10
CA SER A 160 23.98 -28.01 1.93
C SER A 160 23.15 -27.65 0.71
N PHE A 161 23.80 -27.24 -0.38
CA PHE A 161 23.13 -26.86 -1.60
C PHE A 161 24.11 -26.89 -2.78
N ILE A 162 23.57 -26.85 -4.00
CA ILE A 162 24.36 -26.82 -5.23
C ILE A 162 23.74 -25.86 -6.24
N ILE A 163 24.56 -24.95 -6.75
CA ILE A 163 24.24 -24.02 -7.83
C ILE A 163 24.79 -24.62 -9.13
N ILE A 164 23.97 -24.63 -10.19
CA ILE A 164 24.30 -25.22 -11.49
C ILE A 164 24.05 -24.19 -12.59
N LEU A 165 25.08 -23.88 -13.37
CA LEU A 165 25.00 -23.05 -14.58
C LEU A 165 25.03 -23.95 -15.82
N TYR A 166 24.13 -23.72 -16.79
CA TYR A 166 24.02 -24.53 -18.01
C TYR A 166 24.53 -23.74 -19.23
N GLU A 167 25.42 -24.33 -20.03
CA GLU A 167 26.15 -23.66 -21.12
C GLU A 167 25.26 -23.05 -22.21
N THR A 168 24.43 -23.85 -22.90
CA THR A 168 23.67 -23.35 -24.06
C THR A 168 22.46 -22.52 -23.66
N SER A 169 21.76 -22.92 -22.60
CA SER A 169 20.50 -22.28 -22.20
C SER A 169 20.70 -21.07 -21.30
N ASN A 170 21.89 -20.88 -20.73
CA ASN A 170 22.16 -19.94 -19.64
C ASN A 170 21.22 -20.10 -18.43
N ARG A 171 20.61 -21.29 -18.30
CA ARG A 171 19.78 -21.67 -17.16
C ARG A 171 20.62 -21.73 -15.89
N ILE A 172 19.99 -21.40 -14.77
CA ILE A 172 20.52 -21.59 -13.43
C ILE A 172 19.58 -22.55 -12.69
N GLU A 173 20.13 -23.52 -11.97
CA GLU A 173 19.37 -24.31 -11.01
C GLU A 173 20.03 -24.26 -9.64
N VAL A 174 19.22 -24.23 -8.59
CA VAL A 174 19.66 -24.34 -7.20
C VAL A 174 18.93 -25.52 -6.56
N HIS A 175 19.68 -26.55 -6.20
CA HIS A 175 19.17 -27.73 -5.51
C HIS A 175 19.64 -27.76 -4.07
N PHE A 176 18.77 -28.26 -3.18
CA PHE A 176 18.96 -28.15 -1.74
C PHE A 176 19.17 -29.52 -1.11
N GLY A 177 20.28 -29.66 -0.39
CA GLY A 177 20.50 -30.75 0.55
C GLY A 177 19.81 -30.45 1.88
N ALA A 178 20.38 -30.94 2.99
CA ALA A 178 19.89 -30.58 4.31
C ALA A 178 20.17 -29.10 4.60
N CYS A 179 19.12 -28.33 4.91
CA CYS A 179 19.22 -26.97 5.42
C CYS A 179 18.54 -26.86 6.79
N ALA A 180 19.31 -26.43 7.80
CA ALA A 180 18.86 -26.36 9.20
C ALA A 180 18.35 -24.96 9.61
N GLU A 181 18.20 -24.04 8.66
CA GLU A 181 17.75 -22.66 8.88
C GLU A 181 17.00 -22.11 7.65
N THR A 182 16.74 -20.80 7.63
CA THR A 182 16.04 -20.12 6.55
C THR A 182 16.96 -19.16 5.77
N PRO A 183 17.94 -19.68 5.00
CA PRO A 183 18.85 -18.85 4.22
C PRO A 183 18.13 -18.19 3.03
N GLN A 184 18.72 -17.15 2.42
CA GLN A 184 18.16 -16.55 1.20
C GLN A 184 18.62 -17.29 -0.05
N CYS A 185 17.74 -17.38 -1.04
CA CYS A 185 18.09 -17.89 -2.36
C CYS A 185 17.46 -16.99 -3.42
N GLY A 186 18.12 -16.85 -4.57
CA GLY A 186 17.66 -16.02 -5.66
C GLY A 186 18.77 -15.61 -6.62
N ILE A 187 18.43 -14.72 -7.54
CA ILE A 187 19.38 -14.08 -8.46
C ILE A 187 19.12 -12.58 -8.52
N GLU A 188 20.16 -11.80 -8.84
CA GLU A 188 20.05 -10.35 -8.98
C GLU A 188 20.98 -9.81 -10.08
N ASN A 189 20.51 -8.79 -10.79
CA ASN A 189 21.27 -8.12 -11.84
C ASN A 189 22.37 -7.19 -11.28
N LEU A 190 23.21 -6.67 -12.16
CA LEU A 190 24.32 -5.78 -11.79
C LEU A 190 23.90 -4.45 -11.15
N ALA A 191 22.66 -4.01 -11.37
CA ALA A 191 22.19 -2.72 -10.91
C ALA A 191 21.31 -2.80 -9.65
N GLY A 192 21.06 -4.00 -9.11
CA GLY A 192 20.17 -4.17 -7.95
C GLY A 192 18.72 -3.76 -8.21
N THR A 193 18.32 -3.75 -9.49
CA THR A 193 17.00 -3.27 -9.94
C THR A 193 16.09 -4.39 -10.42
N THR A 194 16.65 -5.57 -10.65
CA THR A 194 15.90 -6.77 -11.07
C THR A 194 16.50 -7.98 -10.40
N GLY A 195 15.65 -8.75 -9.72
CA GLY A 195 16.06 -9.96 -9.04
C GLY A 195 14.85 -10.85 -8.76
N PHE A 196 15.12 -12.12 -8.51
CA PHE A 196 14.11 -13.14 -8.26
C PHE A 196 14.49 -13.89 -6.99
N ALA A 197 13.74 -13.67 -5.91
CA ALA A 197 13.91 -14.40 -4.66
C ALA A 197 13.24 -15.79 -4.73
N ALA A 198 13.62 -16.69 -3.83
CA ALA A 198 13.03 -18.02 -3.71
C ALA A 198 11.51 -17.98 -3.46
N ALA A 199 10.73 -18.45 -4.43
CA ALA A 199 9.29 -18.62 -4.27
C ALA A 199 9.00 -19.74 -3.26
N GLY A 200 8.31 -19.41 -2.16
CA GLY A 200 7.81 -20.39 -1.18
C GLY A 200 8.58 -20.45 0.16
N GLY A 201 9.71 -19.75 0.28
CA GLY A 201 10.49 -19.64 1.52
C GLY A 201 11.19 -20.94 1.96
N PHE A 202 12.26 -20.79 2.74
CA PHE A 202 12.84 -21.89 3.50
C PHE A 202 12.08 -21.99 4.83
N LEU A 203 11.77 -23.21 5.28
CA LEU A 203 11.22 -23.46 6.62
C LEU A 203 12.32 -24.05 7.50
N LEU A 204 12.40 -23.64 8.77
CA LEU A 204 13.39 -24.13 9.72
C LEU A 204 13.34 -25.67 9.81
N GLY A 205 14.45 -26.33 9.48
CA GLY A 205 14.61 -27.78 9.56
C GLY A 205 13.85 -28.59 8.50
N ALA A 206 13.31 -27.95 7.45
CA ALA A 206 12.69 -28.62 6.33
C ALA A 206 13.23 -28.07 5.01
N ASN A 207 13.81 -28.96 4.18
CA ASN A 207 14.29 -28.58 2.85
C ASN A 207 13.13 -28.01 2.03
N PRO A 208 13.33 -26.95 1.24
CA PRO A 208 12.36 -26.58 0.22
C PRO A 208 12.09 -27.81 -0.65
N THR A 209 10.81 -28.19 -0.73
CA THR A 209 10.37 -29.41 -1.43
C THR A 209 10.61 -29.36 -2.95
N PRO A 210 10.69 -28.18 -3.60
CA PRO A 210 11.26 -28.03 -4.92
C PRO A 210 12.62 -27.29 -4.93
N ALA A 211 13.46 -27.66 -5.90
CA ALA A 211 14.61 -26.85 -6.32
C ALA A 211 14.12 -25.65 -7.14
N LEU A 212 14.97 -24.62 -7.26
CA LEU A 212 14.68 -23.45 -8.08
C LEU A 212 15.36 -23.55 -9.44
N ARG A 213 14.64 -23.16 -10.48
CA ARG A 213 15.16 -23.00 -11.83
C ARG A 213 14.93 -21.57 -12.30
N PHE A 214 15.98 -20.95 -12.81
CA PHE A 214 15.95 -19.68 -13.49
C PHE A 214 16.26 -19.90 -14.97
N ASP A 215 15.28 -19.66 -15.83
CA ASP A 215 15.43 -19.75 -17.29
C ASP A 215 15.58 -18.36 -17.90
N VAL A 216 16.37 -18.20 -18.96
CA VAL A 216 16.37 -16.93 -19.70
C VAL A 216 15.01 -16.76 -20.36
N ALA A 217 14.33 -15.63 -20.13
CA ALA A 217 13.07 -15.33 -20.81
C ALA A 217 13.31 -15.22 -22.33
N THR A 218 12.84 -16.23 -23.07
CA THR A 218 12.95 -16.31 -24.54
C THR A 218 11.63 -16.00 -25.25
N GLY A 219 10.60 -15.63 -24.48
CA GLY A 219 9.26 -15.27 -24.94
C GLY A 219 8.69 -14.11 -24.14
N PRO A 220 7.38 -13.87 -24.19
CA PRO A 220 6.73 -12.93 -23.27
C PRO A 220 6.78 -13.48 -21.84
N GLU A 221 6.92 -12.59 -20.85
CA GLU A 221 6.93 -12.94 -19.41
C GLU A 221 6.03 -11.95 -18.68
N ILE A 222 4.93 -12.41 -18.09
CA ILE A 222 3.94 -11.53 -17.45
C ILE A 222 4.29 -11.28 -15.98
N ASP A 223 4.23 -10.04 -15.53
CA ASP A 223 4.28 -9.69 -14.11
C ASP A 223 3.17 -8.71 -13.77
N VAL A 224 2.39 -9.02 -12.73
CA VAL A 224 1.29 -8.16 -12.29
C VAL A 224 1.65 -7.46 -10.99
N GLN A 225 1.54 -6.13 -10.96
CA GLN A 225 2.04 -5.30 -9.86
C GLN A 225 0.95 -4.35 -9.34
N ARG A 226 0.96 -4.07 -8.03
CA ARG A 226 0.12 -3.01 -7.44
C ARG A 226 0.77 -2.37 -6.20
N PRO A 227 1.15 -1.07 -6.23
CA PRO A 227 1.22 -0.20 -7.41
C PRO A 227 2.31 -0.66 -8.40
N ALA A 228 2.51 0.03 -9.52
CA ALA A 228 3.58 -0.32 -10.46
C ALA A 228 4.97 -0.27 -9.79
N GLY A 229 5.84 -1.22 -10.14
CA GLY A 229 7.20 -1.38 -9.62
C GLY A 229 7.50 -2.84 -9.24
N ALA A 230 8.71 -3.33 -9.54
CA ALA A 230 9.10 -4.73 -9.33
C ALA A 230 8.98 -5.20 -7.87
N ALA A 231 9.21 -4.30 -6.90
CA ALA A 231 9.02 -4.59 -5.47
C ALA A 231 7.55 -4.85 -5.07
N ASN A 232 6.59 -4.53 -5.94
CA ASN A 232 5.16 -4.67 -5.73
C ASN A 232 4.53 -5.77 -6.60
N SER A 233 5.37 -6.69 -7.12
CA SER A 233 4.93 -7.87 -7.87
C SER A 233 4.01 -8.74 -7.03
N ILE A 234 2.93 -9.21 -7.66
CA ILE A 234 1.94 -10.12 -7.10
C ILE A 234 2.06 -11.41 -7.89
N PRO A 235 2.66 -12.48 -7.36
CA PRO A 235 2.87 -13.71 -8.10
C PRO A 235 1.54 -14.34 -8.54
N SER A 236 1.56 -15.18 -9.58
CA SER A 236 0.40 -15.97 -9.98
C SER A 236 -0.04 -16.91 -8.83
N GLY A 237 -1.34 -16.93 -8.55
CA GLY A 237 -1.93 -17.53 -7.35
C GLY A 237 -1.83 -16.67 -6.08
N GLY A 238 -1.21 -15.49 -6.18
CA GLY A 238 -1.05 -14.52 -5.09
C GLY A 238 -2.33 -13.77 -4.76
N ARG A 239 -2.25 -12.92 -3.73
CA ARG A 239 -3.36 -12.13 -3.22
C ARG A 239 -3.11 -10.63 -3.37
N SER A 240 -4.16 -9.87 -3.68
CA SER A 240 -4.15 -8.41 -3.77
C SER A 240 -5.27 -7.82 -2.90
N ASP A 241 -4.92 -7.04 -1.87
CA ASP A 241 -5.90 -6.28 -1.09
C ASP A 241 -6.12 -4.91 -1.73
N VAL A 242 -7.35 -4.64 -2.16
CA VAL A 242 -7.72 -3.37 -2.80
C VAL A 242 -8.19 -2.30 -1.82
N GLY A 243 -8.30 -2.63 -0.53
CA GLY A 243 -8.73 -1.71 0.52
C GLY A 243 -10.24 -1.52 0.52
N GLN A 244 -10.68 -0.26 0.59
CA GLN A 244 -12.08 0.09 0.74
C GLN A 244 -12.77 0.42 -0.59
N ALA A 245 -14.05 0.09 -0.66
CA ALA A 245 -14.96 0.64 -1.65
C ALA A 245 -16.33 0.95 -1.01
N PRO A 246 -17.07 1.97 -1.48
CA PRO A 246 -18.47 2.15 -1.10
C PRO A 246 -19.34 0.97 -1.56
N ALA A 247 -20.21 0.46 -0.68
CA ALA A 247 -21.24 -0.48 -1.06
C ALA A 247 -22.24 0.19 -2.04
N GLY A 248 -22.60 -0.52 -3.10
CA GLY A 248 -23.55 -0.08 -4.12
C GLY A 248 -23.00 0.93 -5.13
N SER A 249 -21.73 1.32 -5.06
CA SER A 249 -21.09 2.24 -6.02
C SER A 249 -19.82 1.66 -6.62
N ALA A 250 -19.60 1.91 -7.91
CA ALA A 250 -18.44 1.40 -8.64
C ALA A 250 -17.16 2.14 -8.22
N THR A 251 -16.11 1.39 -7.92
CA THR A 251 -14.74 1.87 -7.71
C THR A 251 -13.81 1.24 -8.73
N ASN A 252 -12.97 2.06 -9.38
CA ASN A 252 -11.99 1.57 -10.35
C ASN A 252 -10.73 1.13 -9.61
N PHE A 253 -10.45 -0.17 -9.60
CA PHE A 253 -9.18 -0.70 -9.13
C PHE A 253 -8.25 -0.96 -10.31
N GLN A 254 -6.95 -0.70 -10.09
CA GLN A 254 -5.92 -0.77 -11.12
C GLN A 254 -4.76 -1.66 -10.72
N TRP A 255 -4.23 -2.37 -11.71
CA TRP A 255 -3.00 -3.16 -11.66
C TRP A 255 -2.13 -2.83 -12.88
N ALA A 256 -0.83 -2.88 -12.69
CA ALA A 256 0.14 -2.85 -13.78
C ALA A 256 0.38 -4.27 -14.28
N VAL A 257 0.36 -4.47 -15.60
CA VAL A 257 0.70 -5.72 -16.28
C VAL A 257 1.98 -5.47 -17.08
N ALA A 258 3.11 -5.77 -16.46
CA ALA A 258 4.43 -5.65 -17.06
C ALA A 258 4.74 -6.88 -17.92
N ASN A 259 5.44 -6.66 -19.03
CA ASN A 259 6.02 -7.73 -19.83
C ASN A 259 7.54 -7.69 -19.65
N GLN A 260 8.06 -8.57 -18.80
CA GLN A 260 9.48 -8.67 -18.48
C GLN A 260 10.25 -9.48 -19.53
N GLY A 261 9.53 -10.07 -20.49
CA GLY A 261 10.06 -10.94 -21.52
C GLY A 261 10.58 -10.20 -22.74
N THR A 262 10.94 -10.98 -23.75
CA THR A 262 11.60 -10.50 -24.98
C THR A 262 10.69 -10.50 -26.20
N ALA A 263 9.49 -11.07 -26.10
CA ALA A 263 8.46 -11.05 -27.14
C ALA A 263 7.18 -10.35 -26.66
N THR A 264 6.28 -10.00 -27.58
CA THR A 264 5.00 -9.36 -27.24
C THR A 264 4.13 -10.29 -26.39
N LEU A 265 3.74 -9.80 -25.21
CA LEU A 265 2.76 -10.46 -24.34
C LEU A 265 1.37 -10.10 -24.83
N THR A 266 0.65 -11.05 -25.42
CA THR A 266 -0.77 -10.92 -25.73
C THR A 266 -1.57 -11.40 -24.54
N HIS A 267 -2.60 -10.65 -24.12
CA HIS A 267 -3.36 -11.00 -22.94
C HIS A 267 -4.81 -10.54 -22.99
N THR A 268 -5.65 -11.15 -22.17
CA THR A 268 -7.04 -10.77 -21.93
C THR A 268 -7.41 -11.11 -20.50
N ALA A 269 -7.94 -10.13 -19.77
CA ALA A 269 -8.35 -10.30 -18.38
C ALA A 269 -9.85 -10.58 -18.26
N ALA A 270 -10.22 -11.47 -17.34
CA ALA A 270 -11.58 -11.77 -16.97
C ALA A 270 -11.70 -12.02 -15.45
N ILE A 271 -12.92 -11.94 -14.91
CA ILE A 271 -13.20 -12.44 -13.56
C ILE A 271 -13.44 -13.94 -13.64
N ALA A 272 -12.66 -14.73 -12.91
CA ALA A 272 -12.82 -16.17 -12.88
C ALA A 272 -14.11 -16.55 -12.14
N GLY A 273 -14.80 -17.59 -12.64
CA GLY A 273 -16.00 -18.13 -11.99
C GLY A 273 -15.71 -18.99 -10.74
N SER A 274 -14.45 -19.30 -10.47
CA SER A 274 -14.02 -20.14 -9.34
C SER A 274 -12.73 -19.62 -8.69
N PRO A 275 -12.75 -19.25 -7.39
CA PRO A 275 -13.95 -19.17 -6.55
C PRO A 275 -14.91 -18.12 -7.10
N ALA A 276 -16.21 -18.33 -6.88
CA ALA A 276 -17.22 -17.37 -7.30
C ALA A 276 -17.00 -16.03 -6.58
N PRO A 277 -17.21 -14.89 -7.26
CA PRO A 277 -17.19 -13.58 -6.61
C PRO A 277 -18.15 -13.53 -5.42
N VAL A 278 -17.71 -12.92 -4.32
CA VAL A 278 -18.50 -12.72 -3.12
C VAL A 278 -18.75 -11.24 -2.95
N ASN A 279 -20.01 -10.87 -2.77
CA ASN A 279 -20.44 -9.52 -2.40
C ASN A 279 -19.98 -8.40 -3.35
N CYS A 280 -19.77 -8.70 -4.64
CA CYS A 280 -19.38 -7.71 -5.62
C CYS A 280 -19.88 -8.05 -7.03
N THR A 281 -20.01 -7.01 -7.84
CA THR A 281 -20.31 -7.04 -9.27
C THR A 281 -19.29 -6.20 -10.03
N PHE A 282 -19.19 -6.38 -11.35
CA PHE A 282 -18.12 -5.79 -12.15
C PHE A 282 -18.68 -4.99 -13.32
N GLY A 283 -18.03 -3.86 -13.60
CA GLY A 283 -18.21 -3.13 -14.85
C GLY A 283 -17.33 -3.68 -15.97
N THR A 284 -17.19 -2.92 -17.04
CA THR A 284 -16.32 -3.28 -18.17
C THR A 284 -14.85 -3.28 -17.74
N ILE A 285 -14.21 -4.45 -17.85
CA ILE A 285 -12.77 -4.61 -17.64
C ILE A 285 -12.04 -3.95 -18.82
N SER A 286 -11.03 -3.14 -18.52
CA SER A 286 -10.18 -2.50 -19.52
C SER A 286 -8.73 -2.95 -19.35
N LEU A 287 -8.18 -3.54 -20.40
CA LEU A 287 -6.78 -3.92 -20.54
C LEU A 287 -6.44 -3.92 -22.04
N ALA A 288 -5.29 -3.36 -22.42
CA ALA A 288 -4.84 -3.40 -23.82
C ALA A 288 -4.68 -4.86 -24.28
N ALA A 289 -4.90 -5.19 -25.56
CA ALA A 289 -4.80 -6.58 -26.03
C ALA A 289 -3.39 -7.18 -25.96
N SER A 290 -2.37 -6.33 -25.81
CA SER A 290 -0.98 -6.74 -25.70
C SER A 290 -0.10 -5.72 -24.98
N THR A 291 0.98 -6.19 -24.37
CA THR A 291 2.08 -5.38 -23.84
C THR A 291 3.37 -5.70 -24.60
N ALA A 292 4.06 -4.68 -25.13
CA ALA A 292 5.35 -4.86 -25.79
C ALA A 292 6.43 -5.37 -24.81
N ALA A 293 7.49 -5.99 -25.31
CA ALA A 293 8.62 -6.44 -24.48
C ALA A 293 9.22 -5.27 -23.68
N GLY A 294 9.44 -5.47 -22.38
CA GLY A 294 9.94 -4.46 -21.44
C GLY A 294 8.96 -3.33 -21.09
N ALA A 295 7.70 -3.40 -21.55
CA ALA A 295 6.70 -2.36 -21.30
C ALA A 295 5.67 -2.78 -20.25
N THR A 296 4.83 -1.83 -19.82
CA THR A 296 3.75 -2.05 -18.86
C THR A 296 2.42 -1.54 -19.42
N SER A 297 1.36 -2.34 -19.29
CA SER A 297 -0.04 -1.93 -19.55
C SER A 297 -0.81 -1.80 -18.25
N THR A 298 -1.92 -1.05 -18.26
CA THR A 298 -2.79 -0.92 -17.07
C THR A 298 -4.07 -1.75 -17.23
N LEU A 299 -4.30 -2.66 -16.27
CA LEU A 299 -5.58 -3.34 -16.07
C LEU A 299 -6.44 -2.50 -15.15
N THR A 300 -7.66 -2.14 -15.59
CA THR A 300 -8.67 -1.45 -14.76
C THR A 300 -9.93 -2.30 -14.65
N ILE A 301 -10.39 -2.54 -13.42
CA ILE A 301 -11.63 -3.26 -13.12
C ILE A 301 -12.54 -2.36 -12.27
N PRO A 302 -13.69 -1.92 -12.79
CA PRO A 302 -14.73 -1.28 -11.99
C PRO A 302 -15.41 -2.32 -11.12
N VAL A 303 -15.26 -2.23 -9.81
CA VAL A 303 -15.88 -3.16 -8.84
C VAL A 303 -16.96 -2.41 -8.07
N THR A 304 -18.16 -2.97 -8.03
CA THR A 304 -19.28 -2.48 -7.22
C THR A 304 -19.62 -3.52 -6.16
N PRO A 305 -19.18 -3.35 -4.90
CA PRO A 305 -19.62 -4.22 -3.83
C PRO A 305 -21.14 -4.14 -3.65
N THR A 306 -21.82 -5.26 -3.42
CA THR A 306 -23.28 -5.30 -3.40
C THR A 306 -23.89 -4.95 -2.04
N ALA A 307 -23.13 -5.11 -0.97
CA ALA A 307 -23.49 -4.79 0.40
C ALA A 307 -22.23 -4.43 1.20
N ALA A 308 -22.40 -3.79 2.36
CA ALA A 308 -21.29 -3.53 3.26
C ALA A 308 -20.68 -4.84 3.80
N GLY A 309 -19.38 -4.82 4.09
CA GLY A 309 -18.61 -5.99 4.52
C GLY A 309 -17.65 -6.52 3.47
N PHE A 310 -17.07 -7.69 3.73
CA PHE A 310 -16.02 -8.29 2.87
C PHE A 310 -16.53 -8.60 1.46
N PHE A 311 -15.71 -8.30 0.46
CA PHE A 311 -15.88 -8.78 -0.91
C PHE A 311 -14.58 -9.41 -1.41
N THR A 312 -14.72 -10.42 -2.26
CA THR A 312 -13.58 -11.12 -2.87
C THR A 312 -13.93 -11.61 -4.27
N PHE A 313 -12.93 -11.69 -5.14
CA PHE A 313 -13.03 -12.25 -6.48
C PHE A 313 -11.66 -12.64 -7.02
N ARG A 314 -11.61 -13.43 -8.09
CA ARG A 314 -10.37 -13.81 -8.76
C ARG A 314 -10.26 -13.17 -10.13
N ILE A 315 -9.14 -12.51 -10.41
CA ILE A 315 -8.75 -12.11 -11.75
C ILE A 315 -8.04 -13.30 -12.41
N ALA A 316 -8.41 -13.62 -13.65
CA ALA A 316 -7.65 -14.53 -14.51
C ALA A 316 -7.25 -13.78 -15.79
N ILE A 317 -5.95 -13.73 -16.06
CA ILE A 317 -5.39 -13.12 -17.27
C ILE A 317 -4.89 -14.25 -18.16
N THR A 318 -5.67 -14.61 -19.18
CA THR A 318 -5.21 -15.51 -20.24
C THR A 318 -4.17 -14.79 -21.07
N ASN A 319 -3.03 -15.42 -21.32
CA ASN A 319 -1.91 -14.79 -21.99
C ASN A 319 -1.06 -15.82 -22.77
N ASN A 320 0.01 -15.37 -23.43
CA ASN A 320 0.93 -16.22 -24.20
C ASN A 320 2.29 -16.45 -23.52
N ASP A 321 2.41 -16.15 -22.23
CA ASP A 321 3.49 -16.63 -21.37
C ASP A 321 3.33 -18.15 -21.18
N SER A 322 4.40 -18.90 -21.43
CA SER A 322 4.35 -20.36 -21.49
C SER A 322 4.21 -21.04 -20.12
N ASN A 323 4.60 -20.35 -19.05
CA ASN A 323 4.65 -20.86 -17.69
C ASN A 323 3.61 -20.22 -16.77
N GLU A 324 3.05 -19.07 -17.14
CA GLU A 324 2.10 -18.33 -16.32
C GLU A 324 0.77 -18.01 -17.04
N ASN A 325 0.22 -19.00 -17.74
CA ASN A 325 -1.06 -18.89 -18.43
C ASN A 325 -2.11 -19.93 -17.93
N PRO A 326 -3.24 -19.50 -17.32
CA PRO A 326 -3.59 -18.11 -17.01
C PRO A 326 -2.85 -17.59 -15.77
N TYR A 327 -2.61 -16.28 -15.72
CA TYR A 327 -2.13 -15.59 -14.53
C TYR A 327 -3.30 -15.30 -13.60
N ASN A 328 -3.29 -15.87 -12.38
CA ASN A 328 -4.43 -15.77 -11.46
C ASN A 328 -4.09 -14.91 -10.25
N ILE A 329 -4.99 -14.02 -9.83
CA ILE A 329 -4.82 -13.20 -8.62
C ILE A 329 -6.12 -13.19 -7.82
N ASP A 330 -6.03 -13.52 -6.54
CA ASP A 330 -7.16 -13.40 -5.61
C ASP A 330 -7.22 -11.98 -5.05
N VAL A 331 -8.32 -11.29 -5.31
CA VAL A 331 -8.55 -9.91 -4.87
C VAL A 331 -9.51 -9.88 -3.70
N SER A 332 -9.18 -9.11 -2.67
CA SER A 332 -10.10 -8.85 -1.55
C SER A 332 -10.20 -7.38 -1.20
N GLY A 333 -11.33 -6.98 -0.64
CA GLY A 333 -11.52 -5.67 -0.05
C GLY A 333 -12.71 -5.63 0.90
N ILE A 334 -13.00 -4.46 1.43
CA ILE A 334 -14.12 -4.24 2.35
C ILE A 334 -15.01 -3.14 1.79
N ALA A 335 -16.31 -3.39 1.83
CA ALA A 335 -17.33 -2.46 1.41
C ALA A 335 -17.86 -1.65 2.60
N LEU A 336 -17.89 -0.32 2.45
CA LEU A 336 -18.40 0.60 3.47
C LEU A 336 -19.88 0.93 3.23
N ALA A 337 -20.67 1.04 4.30
CA ALA A 337 -22.09 1.39 4.21
C ALA A 337 -22.28 2.91 4.13
N GLY A 338 -23.11 3.39 3.19
CA GLY A 338 -23.50 4.79 3.08
C GLY A 338 -22.39 5.73 2.59
N SER A 339 -22.76 6.98 2.36
CA SER A 339 -21.83 8.06 2.03
C SER A 339 -21.23 8.65 3.31
N VAL A 340 -20.08 9.32 3.19
CA VAL A 340 -19.59 10.20 4.27
C VAL A 340 -20.59 11.36 4.37
N LEU A 341 -21.27 11.46 5.51
CA LEU A 341 -22.22 12.54 5.81
C LEU A 341 -21.51 13.70 6.50
N PHE A 342 -20.52 13.38 7.34
CA PHE A 342 -19.63 14.33 7.98
C PHE A 342 -18.20 13.76 8.06
N TYR A 343 -17.20 14.61 7.91
CA TYR A 343 -15.81 14.32 8.18
C TYR A 343 -15.06 15.62 8.51
N GLY A 344 -14.41 15.70 9.66
CA GLY A 344 -13.66 16.88 10.10
C GLY A 344 -12.48 17.25 9.18
N GLY A 345 -12.00 16.33 8.35
CA GLY A 345 -10.94 16.57 7.37
C GLY A 345 -9.67 15.76 7.64
N ASP A 346 -8.76 15.77 6.67
CA ASP A 346 -7.48 15.07 6.72
C ASP A 346 -6.53 15.72 7.71
N TRP A 347 -5.62 14.91 8.25
CA TRP A 347 -4.61 15.38 9.19
C TRP A 347 -3.81 16.56 8.63
N ASP A 348 -3.72 17.62 9.43
CA ASP A 348 -3.00 18.84 9.09
C ASP A 348 -1.49 18.76 9.39
N THR A 349 -1.01 17.61 9.86
CA THR A 349 0.38 17.34 10.26
C THR A 349 0.86 18.12 11.49
N VAL A 350 -0.06 18.76 12.23
CA VAL A 350 0.29 19.64 13.36
C VAL A 350 0.41 18.86 14.66
N ASP A 351 -0.64 18.15 15.08
CA ASP A 351 -0.67 17.49 16.38
C ASP A 351 -1.59 16.24 16.38
N GLY A 352 -1.72 15.62 17.55
CA GLY A 352 -2.69 14.57 17.83
C GLY A 352 -3.04 14.52 19.32
N THR A 353 -4.30 14.30 19.64
CA THR A 353 -4.75 14.18 21.04
C THR A 353 -5.07 12.75 21.39
N VAL A 354 -4.68 12.34 22.58
CA VAL A 354 -4.93 10.98 23.11
C VAL A 354 -6.37 10.58 22.88
N ASN A 355 -6.58 9.40 22.29
CA ASN A 355 -7.89 8.87 22.00
C ASN A 355 -7.87 7.34 22.03
N GLY A 356 -8.33 6.70 23.08
CA GLY A 356 -8.37 5.23 23.12
C GLY A 356 -8.38 4.64 24.52
N ARG A 357 -8.83 3.38 24.65
CA ARG A 357 -8.82 2.62 25.91
C ARG A 357 -7.92 1.40 25.81
N GLY A 358 -7.16 1.15 26.88
CA GLY A 358 -6.25 0.00 26.97
C GLY A 358 -4.86 0.22 26.38
N PHE A 359 -4.46 1.47 26.13
CA PHE A 359 -3.12 1.85 25.65
C PHE A 359 -2.13 2.11 26.80
N ALA A 360 -0.83 2.21 26.54
CA ALA A 360 0.20 2.40 27.56
C ALA A 360 0.21 3.82 28.15
N LEU A 361 0.07 4.85 27.31
CA LEU A 361 0.18 6.25 27.69
C LEU A 361 -0.66 7.14 26.77
N PRO A 362 -1.18 8.23 27.34
CA PRO A 362 -2.37 8.22 28.18
C PRO A 362 -3.52 7.43 27.53
N ASN A 363 -4.44 6.89 28.33
CA ASN A 363 -5.57 6.09 27.87
C ASN A 363 -6.88 6.59 28.52
N ASP A 364 -8.00 6.08 28.05
CA ASP A 364 -9.36 6.38 28.50
C ASP A 364 -9.88 7.80 28.20
N VAL A 365 -9.32 8.46 27.18
CA VAL A 365 -9.85 9.72 26.65
C VAL A 365 -10.77 9.46 25.46
N PHE A 366 -11.88 10.19 25.42
CA PHE A 366 -12.69 10.42 24.22
C PHE A 366 -12.38 11.80 23.67
N VAL A 367 -12.11 11.86 22.36
CA VAL A 367 -12.16 13.08 21.57
C VAL A 367 -13.53 13.16 20.89
N TYR A 368 -14.19 14.31 21.00
CA TYR A 368 -15.48 14.60 20.39
C TYR A 368 -15.35 15.70 19.37
N GLU A 369 -15.86 15.44 18.17
CA GLU A 369 -15.95 16.41 17.08
C GLU A 369 -17.40 16.81 16.82
N ASP A 370 -17.64 18.08 16.50
CA ASP A 370 -18.97 18.61 16.25
C ASP A 370 -19.41 18.47 14.79
N PHE A 371 -20.70 18.21 14.58
CA PHE A 371 -21.27 18.13 13.24
C PHE A 371 -22.73 18.55 13.22
N THR A 372 -23.18 19.03 12.08
CA THR A 372 -24.54 19.50 11.86
C THR A 372 -25.28 18.61 10.89
N VAL A 373 -26.41 18.07 11.33
CA VAL A 373 -27.43 17.54 10.42
C VAL A 373 -28.23 18.72 9.87
N PRO A 374 -28.22 18.98 8.55
CA PRO A 374 -28.82 20.19 8.00
C PRO A 374 -30.33 20.28 8.25
N ALA A 375 -30.84 21.52 8.35
CA ALA A 375 -32.27 21.78 8.47
C ALA A 375 -33.07 21.08 7.36
N GLY A 376 -34.17 20.41 7.75
CA GLY A 376 -35.01 19.66 6.82
C GLY A 376 -34.46 18.30 6.40
N GLN A 377 -33.27 17.90 6.88
CA GLN A 377 -32.74 16.56 6.67
C GLN A 377 -32.97 15.63 7.87
N THR A 378 -32.98 14.34 7.57
CA THR A 378 -32.85 13.25 8.53
C THR A 378 -31.73 12.34 8.06
N TRP A 379 -30.75 12.10 8.93
CA TRP A 379 -29.63 11.21 8.67
C TRP A 379 -29.87 9.86 9.33
N THR A 380 -29.56 8.78 8.62
CA THR A 380 -29.47 7.42 9.16
C THR A 380 -28.00 7.03 9.15
N VAL A 381 -27.36 7.13 10.31
CA VAL A 381 -25.94 6.85 10.53
C VAL A 381 -25.73 5.36 10.67
N SER A 382 -24.82 4.79 9.88
CA SER A 382 -24.50 3.36 9.87
C SER A 382 -23.06 3.04 10.26
N GLN A 383 -22.15 4.00 10.15
CA GLN A 383 -20.76 3.82 10.59
C GLN A 383 -20.20 5.13 11.16
N LEU A 384 -19.26 5.01 12.08
CA LEU A 384 -18.48 6.11 12.64
C LEU A 384 -17.01 5.78 12.45
N PHE A 385 -16.16 6.78 12.28
CA PHE A 385 -14.72 6.55 12.14
C PHE A 385 -13.87 7.68 12.71
N SER A 386 -12.64 7.37 13.10
CA SER A 386 -11.60 8.35 13.40
C SER A 386 -10.29 7.96 12.74
N ASN A 387 -9.50 8.95 12.33
CA ASN A 387 -8.11 8.74 11.96
C ASN A 387 -7.24 8.98 13.19
N ASN A 388 -6.35 8.03 13.44
CA ASN A 388 -5.50 8.04 14.62
C ASN A 388 -4.06 7.69 14.25
N LEU A 389 -3.10 8.41 14.82
CA LEU A 389 -1.68 8.07 14.82
C LEU A 389 -1.47 6.89 15.79
N LEU A 390 -1.02 5.74 15.27
CA LEU A 390 -0.91 4.46 15.99
C LEU A 390 0.45 3.78 15.76
N ASN A 391 0.91 3.04 16.77
CA ASN A 391 2.08 2.13 16.66
C ASN A 391 1.72 0.64 16.78
N THR A 392 0.49 0.30 17.19
CA THR A 392 0.08 -1.09 17.47
C THR A 392 -1.36 -1.40 16.99
N PRO A 393 -1.66 -1.17 15.70
CA PRO A 393 -3.02 -1.28 15.16
C PRO A 393 -3.60 -2.71 15.25
N SER A 394 -2.77 -3.74 15.20
CA SER A 394 -3.19 -5.16 15.19
C SER A 394 -3.84 -5.63 16.50
N ALA A 395 -3.61 -4.91 17.60
CA ALA A 395 -4.19 -5.24 18.91
C ALA A 395 -5.56 -4.58 19.15
N ILE A 396 -5.98 -3.68 18.25
CA ILE A 396 -7.27 -3.02 18.30
C ILE A 396 -8.26 -3.89 17.54
N ASN A 397 -9.27 -4.39 18.25
CA ASN A 397 -10.34 -5.18 17.66
C ASN A 397 -11.73 -4.58 17.96
N GLN A 398 -11.78 -3.53 18.77
CA GLN A 398 -13.01 -2.90 19.20
C GLN A 398 -12.88 -1.37 19.22
N ALA A 399 -14.01 -0.68 19.32
CA ALA A 399 -14.09 0.72 19.71
C ALA A 399 -15.34 0.98 20.56
N ASP A 400 -15.25 2.04 21.36
CA ASP A 400 -16.44 2.68 21.92
C ASP A 400 -16.77 3.92 21.11
N TRP A 401 -18.05 4.29 21.11
CA TRP A 401 -18.51 5.50 20.46
C TRP A 401 -19.71 6.11 21.17
N GLU A 402 -19.87 7.41 20.99
CA GLU A 402 -20.99 8.18 21.51
C GLU A 402 -21.41 9.26 20.50
N ILE A 403 -22.71 9.51 20.39
CA ILE A 403 -23.28 10.68 19.73
C ILE A 403 -24.04 11.48 20.78
N ARG A 404 -23.75 12.78 20.87
CA ARG A 404 -24.27 13.69 21.89
C ARG A 404 -24.82 14.96 21.26
N THR A 405 -25.60 15.72 22.02
CA THR A 405 -26.05 17.07 21.65
C THR A 405 -25.86 18.02 22.83
N GLY A 406 -25.53 19.28 22.56
CA GLY A 406 -25.33 20.31 23.58
C GLY A 406 -24.09 20.07 24.46
N VAL A 407 -23.03 19.51 23.90
CA VAL A 407 -21.72 19.44 24.56
C VAL A 407 -21.16 20.86 24.68
N ALA A 408 -20.60 21.19 25.84
CA ALA A 408 -19.95 22.47 26.12
C ALA A 408 -18.96 22.31 27.27
N VAL A 409 -18.19 23.36 27.58
CA VAL A 409 -17.23 23.34 28.69
C VAL A 409 -17.93 22.94 30.00
N GLY A 410 -17.45 21.86 30.62
CA GLY A 410 -17.96 21.30 31.87
C GLY A 410 -19.23 20.44 31.75
N THR A 411 -19.75 20.18 30.54
CA THR A 411 -20.94 19.33 30.35
C THR A 411 -20.91 18.53 29.06
N GLY A 412 -21.17 17.22 29.15
CA GLY A 412 -21.34 16.33 27.99
C GLY A 412 -22.69 16.42 27.31
N GLY A 413 -23.51 17.41 27.67
CA GLY A 413 -24.84 17.58 27.13
C GLY A 413 -25.71 16.33 27.30
N THR A 414 -26.55 16.07 26.31
CA THR A 414 -27.44 14.89 26.27
C THR A 414 -26.81 13.80 25.42
N LEU A 415 -26.74 12.58 25.98
CA LEU A 415 -26.37 11.39 25.22
C LEU A 415 -27.52 10.98 24.30
N VAL A 416 -27.28 10.98 22.99
CA VAL A 416 -28.27 10.59 21.97
C VAL A 416 -28.18 9.09 21.71
N SER A 417 -26.97 8.58 21.53
CA SER A 417 -26.72 7.15 21.33
C SER A 417 -25.28 6.80 21.68
N SER A 418 -25.02 5.54 22.00
CA SER A 418 -23.68 5.04 22.28
C SER A 418 -23.57 3.54 22.04
N GLY A 419 -22.34 3.07 21.96
CA GLY A 419 -22.01 1.65 21.98
C GLY A 419 -20.60 1.40 22.48
N THR A 420 -20.40 0.24 23.08
CA THR A 420 -19.12 -0.17 23.68
C THR A 420 -18.64 -1.49 23.12
N GLY A 421 -17.33 -1.62 22.91
CA GLY A 421 -16.74 -2.88 22.50
C GLY A 421 -17.21 -3.39 21.13
N LEU A 422 -17.64 -2.49 20.24
CA LEU A 422 -18.07 -2.88 18.89
C LEU A 422 -16.88 -3.20 18.02
N ASN A 423 -16.98 -4.27 17.22
CA ASN A 423 -15.92 -4.66 16.30
C ASN A 423 -15.59 -3.54 15.31
N VAL A 424 -14.30 -3.36 15.07
CA VAL A 424 -13.81 -2.32 14.16
C VAL A 424 -13.08 -2.90 12.96
N SER A 425 -12.96 -2.05 11.95
CA SER A 425 -12.06 -2.25 10.82
C SER A 425 -10.99 -1.16 10.85
N ILE A 426 -9.74 -1.50 10.52
CA ILE A 426 -8.60 -0.60 10.65
C ILE A 426 -7.76 -0.63 9.37
N TYR A 427 -7.42 0.55 8.86
CA TYR A 427 -6.69 0.70 7.59
C TYR A 427 -5.71 1.86 7.66
N PRO A 428 -4.49 1.74 7.13
CA PRO A 428 -3.57 2.87 7.04
C PRO A 428 -4.14 3.91 6.07
N THR A 429 -4.02 5.20 6.41
CA THR A 429 -4.43 6.30 5.51
C THR A 429 -3.38 6.56 4.43
N GLY A 430 -2.17 6.05 4.62
CA GLY A 430 -0.99 6.38 3.83
C GLY A 430 -0.19 7.56 4.39
N GLN A 431 -0.69 8.22 5.45
CA GLN A 431 0.04 9.27 6.16
C GLN A 431 0.85 8.72 7.33
N SER A 432 1.92 9.42 7.68
CA SER A 432 2.78 9.09 8.83
C SER A 432 3.51 10.33 9.31
N GLY A 433 3.75 10.42 10.61
CA GLY A 433 4.59 11.44 11.23
C GLY A 433 4.69 11.23 12.74
N PHE A 434 5.57 11.98 13.40
CA PHE A 434 5.90 11.80 14.83
C PHE A 434 6.32 10.37 15.23
N GLY A 435 6.78 9.55 14.28
CA GLY A 435 7.11 8.13 14.51
C GLY A 435 5.90 7.18 14.49
N TYR A 436 4.72 7.68 14.11
CA TYR A 436 3.48 6.91 14.02
C TYR A 436 2.96 6.86 12.58
N THR A 437 2.25 5.78 12.25
CA THR A 437 1.46 5.71 11.02
C THR A 437 0.01 6.06 11.35
N GLU A 438 -0.64 6.83 10.50
CA GLU A 438 -2.05 7.16 10.67
C GLU A 438 -2.94 6.04 10.12
N TYR A 439 -3.93 5.64 10.90
CA TYR A 439 -4.94 4.66 10.52
C TYR A 439 -6.34 5.19 10.74
N THR A 440 -7.23 4.90 9.80
CA THR A 440 -8.68 5.02 10.00
C THR A 440 -9.18 3.82 10.79
N VAL A 441 -9.83 4.07 11.92
CA VAL A 441 -10.56 3.08 12.72
C VAL A 441 -12.05 3.29 12.49
N ILE A 442 -12.73 2.29 11.94
CA ILE A 442 -14.15 2.34 11.56
C ILE A 442 -14.96 1.41 12.47
N THR A 443 -15.96 1.96 13.13
CA THR A 443 -16.98 1.20 13.86
C THR A 443 -18.23 1.06 13.01
N HIS A 444 -18.72 -0.18 12.88
CA HIS A 444 -19.96 -0.50 12.18
C HIS A 444 -21.11 -0.59 13.16
N LEU A 445 -22.15 0.24 12.98
CA LEU A 445 -23.28 0.26 13.89
C LEU A 445 -24.22 -0.92 13.57
N THR A 446 -24.40 -1.81 14.54
CA THR A 446 -25.32 -2.97 14.40
C THR A 446 -26.77 -2.54 14.29
N THR A 447 -27.11 -1.38 14.85
CA THR A 447 -28.39 -0.69 14.67
C THR A 447 -28.09 0.74 14.21
N PRO A 448 -28.52 1.15 13.01
CA PRO A 448 -28.32 2.52 12.53
C PRO A 448 -28.97 3.56 13.47
N VAL A 449 -28.31 4.71 13.62
CA VAL A 449 -28.81 5.83 14.44
C VAL A 449 -29.49 6.86 13.55
N VAL A 450 -30.76 7.16 13.83
CA VAL A 450 -31.52 8.19 13.09
C VAL A 450 -31.40 9.53 13.81
N LEU A 451 -30.89 10.54 13.11
CA LEU A 451 -30.70 11.90 13.61
C LEU A 451 -31.56 12.87 12.81
N ALA A 452 -32.31 13.72 13.51
CA ALA A 452 -33.02 14.84 12.91
C ALA A 452 -32.05 16.02 12.70
N ALA A 453 -32.52 17.08 12.05
CA ALA A 453 -31.77 18.32 11.94
C ALA A 453 -31.33 18.86 13.33
N GLY A 454 -30.07 19.25 13.45
CA GLY A 454 -29.49 19.71 14.71
C GLY A 454 -27.96 19.64 14.72
N THR A 455 -27.38 20.16 15.80
CA THR A 455 -25.93 20.08 16.06
C THR A 455 -25.65 18.97 17.05
N TYR A 456 -24.69 18.13 16.72
CA TYR A 456 -24.30 16.94 17.46
C TYR A 456 -22.80 16.92 17.65
N PHE A 457 -22.34 16.09 18.58
CA PHE A 457 -20.94 15.76 18.77
C PHE A 457 -20.78 14.25 18.66
N VAL A 458 -19.77 13.81 17.94
CA VAL A 458 -19.43 12.39 17.77
C VAL A 458 -18.07 12.11 18.39
N GLY A 459 -18.02 11.10 19.25
CA GLY A 459 -16.77 10.56 19.78
C GLY A 459 -16.62 9.09 19.39
N ILE A 460 -15.42 8.71 18.97
CA ILE A 460 -15.05 7.32 18.72
C ILE A 460 -13.62 7.11 19.20
N ARG A 461 -13.45 6.16 20.12
CA ARG A 461 -12.14 5.82 20.67
C ARG A 461 -11.80 4.34 20.41
N PRO A 462 -10.63 4.04 19.82
CA PRO A 462 -10.17 2.67 19.67
C PRO A 462 -9.99 1.95 21.00
N VAL A 463 -10.27 0.65 21.03
CA VAL A 463 -10.14 -0.22 22.21
C VAL A 463 -9.26 -1.40 21.87
N ARG A 464 -8.25 -1.63 22.71
CA ARG A 464 -7.34 -2.78 22.58
C ARG A 464 -7.29 -3.63 23.85
N THR A 465 -6.80 -4.86 23.70
CA THR A 465 -6.45 -5.74 24.81
C THR A 465 -4.94 -5.65 25.11
N GLY A 466 -4.59 -5.56 26.39
CA GLY A 466 -3.21 -5.43 26.88
C GLY A 466 -2.70 -4.00 26.83
N LEU A 467 -2.22 -3.49 27.97
CA LEU A 467 -1.74 -2.11 28.17
C LEU A 467 -0.42 -1.87 27.43
N ALA A 468 -0.49 -1.55 26.14
CA ALA A 468 0.67 -1.26 25.30
C ALA A 468 0.34 -0.23 24.23
N GLY A 469 1.38 0.36 23.62
CA GLY A 469 1.27 1.29 22.49
C GLY A 469 0.55 2.60 22.80
N ASP A 470 0.42 3.44 21.78
CA ASP A 470 -0.16 4.78 21.88
C ASP A 470 -1.19 5.02 20.78
N CYS A 471 -2.16 5.89 21.05
CA CYS A 471 -3.21 6.26 20.10
C CYS A 471 -3.60 7.72 20.26
N PHE A 472 -3.42 8.50 19.20
CA PHE A 472 -3.75 9.90 19.15
C PHE A 472 -4.70 10.17 17.98
N CYS A 473 -5.86 10.75 18.23
CA CYS A 473 -6.74 11.25 17.17
C CYS A 473 -6.06 12.44 16.50
N SER A 474 -5.93 12.39 15.18
CA SER A 474 -5.25 13.41 14.39
C SER A 474 -6.02 14.73 14.40
N THR A 475 -5.33 15.87 14.57
CA THR A 475 -5.90 17.21 14.35
C THR A 475 -6.20 17.45 12.88
N THR A 476 -7.05 18.43 12.55
CA THR A 476 -7.36 18.80 11.16
C THR A 476 -7.70 20.28 11.09
N ALA A 477 -7.36 20.89 9.94
CA ALA A 477 -7.78 22.24 9.58
C ALA A 477 -8.98 22.26 8.60
N GLY A 478 -9.66 21.12 8.42
CA GLY A 478 -10.83 21.00 7.53
C GLY A 478 -10.51 20.58 6.09
N THR A 479 -9.25 20.29 5.76
CA THR A 479 -8.85 19.88 4.40
C THR A 479 -9.57 18.59 4.00
N ASN A 480 -10.20 18.55 2.83
CA ASN A 480 -11.03 17.42 2.36
C ASN A 480 -12.19 17.04 3.31
N GLY A 481 -12.54 17.92 4.25
CA GLY A 481 -13.67 17.75 5.15
C GLY A 481 -15.00 17.71 4.39
N VAL A 482 -15.97 17.03 4.99
CA VAL A 482 -17.33 16.86 4.45
C VAL A 482 -18.33 17.32 5.50
N GLY A 483 -19.35 18.06 5.08
CA GLY A 483 -20.37 18.57 6.00
C GLY A 483 -19.91 19.85 6.71
N THR A 484 -20.56 20.17 7.83
CA THR A 484 -20.30 21.38 8.62
C THR A 484 -20.52 21.11 10.10
N PRO A 485 -19.86 21.88 10.98
CA PRO A 485 -18.83 22.87 10.66
C PRO A 485 -17.47 22.21 10.37
N LEU A 486 -16.56 22.97 9.75
CA LEU A 486 -15.18 22.54 9.47
C LEU A 486 -14.27 23.72 9.77
N GLY A 487 -13.13 23.48 10.43
CA GLY A 487 -12.16 24.52 10.77
C GLY A 487 -12.71 25.56 11.75
N ASN A 488 -13.61 25.15 12.65
CA ASN A 488 -14.20 26.00 13.69
C ASN A 488 -13.54 25.81 15.06
N ASP A 489 -12.56 24.91 15.13
CA ASP A 489 -11.70 24.65 16.28
C ASP A 489 -12.51 24.29 17.54
N LEU A 490 -13.55 23.46 17.38
CA LEU A 490 -14.55 23.17 18.43
C LEU A 490 -14.66 21.67 18.72
N ALA A 491 -13.60 21.11 19.29
CA ALA A 491 -13.61 19.76 19.80
C ALA A 491 -13.51 19.70 21.34
N PHE A 492 -14.04 18.61 21.91
CA PHE A 492 -14.04 18.40 23.36
C PHE A 492 -13.37 17.10 23.75
N GLY A 493 -12.69 17.13 24.90
CA GLY A 493 -12.10 16.00 25.56
C GLY A 493 -12.92 15.60 26.78
N ASN A 494 -13.22 14.31 26.91
CA ASN A 494 -13.69 13.76 28.17
C ASN A 494 -12.93 12.48 28.52
N GLN A 495 -12.32 12.48 29.69
CA GLN A 495 -11.70 11.26 30.21
C GLN A 495 -12.71 10.43 31.00
N THR A 496 -12.53 9.12 30.98
CA THR A 496 -13.27 8.18 31.84
C THR A 496 -12.37 7.49 32.87
N GLY A 497 -11.06 7.76 32.84
CA GLY A 497 -10.05 7.24 33.76
C GLY A 497 -9.57 8.28 34.79
N THR A 498 -8.50 7.96 35.52
CA THR A 498 -7.92 8.82 36.57
C THR A 498 -6.63 9.54 36.14
N GLN A 499 -6.33 9.57 34.84
CA GLN A 499 -4.99 9.89 34.35
C GLN A 499 -4.73 11.38 34.15
N PHE A 500 -5.73 12.15 33.72
CA PHE A 500 -5.64 13.60 33.68
C PHE A 500 -6.42 14.19 34.85
N THR A 501 -5.80 15.02 35.68
CA THR A 501 -6.59 15.79 36.65
C THR A 501 -7.20 16.98 35.90
N GLY A 502 -8.50 16.92 35.59
CA GLY A 502 -9.24 18.09 35.07
C GLY A 502 -10.02 17.87 33.77
N LEU A 503 -9.59 17.00 32.87
CA LEU A 503 -10.17 16.82 31.51
C LEU A 503 -11.58 16.20 31.54
N ASN A 504 -12.57 17.02 31.89
CA ASN A 504 -13.98 16.66 32.05
C ASN A 504 -14.81 17.62 31.19
N TRP A 505 -15.07 17.23 29.95
CA TRP A 505 -15.78 18.06 28.97
C TRP A 505 -15.09 19.41 28.77
N GLU A 506 -13.78 19.38 28.54
CA GLU A 506 -12.98 20.57 28.27
C GLU A 506 -12.77 20.71 26.76
N GLN A 507 -12.71 21.95 26.27
CA GLN A 507 -12.38 22.19 24.87
C GLN A 507 -10.89 21.87 24.65
N LEU A 508 -10.59 21.08 23.61
CA LEU A 508 -9.24 20.58 23.36
C LEU A 508 -8.36 21.67 22.76
N SER A 509 -7.15 21.81 23.33
CA SER A 509 -6.14 22.77 22.88
C SER A 509 -4.73 22.21 23.06
N ASP A 510 -3.74 22.88 22.48
CA ASP A 510 -2.31 22.59 22.69
C ASP A 510 -1.81 22.89 24.12
N GLY A 511 -2.66 23.46 24.99
CA GLY A 511 -2.28 23.89 26.34
C GLY A 511 -1.33 25.10 26.36
N GLY A 512 -1.14 25.76 25.22
CA GLY A 512 -0.31 26.95 25.06
C GLY A 512 -0.88 28.19 25.74
N THR A 513 -0.11 29.28 25.73
CA THR A 513 -0.57 30.59 26.19
C THR A 513 -0.21 31.65 25.14
N PRO A 514 -1.17 32.13 24.32
CA PRO A 514 -2.59 31.73 24.30
C PRO A 514 -2.81 30.31 23.78
N PRO A 515 -3.90 29.62 24.19
CA PRO A 515 -4.20 28.27 23.70
C PRO A 515 -4.62 28.30 22.23
N ILE A 516 -4.18 27.30 21.48
CA ILE A 516 -4.63 27.01 20.11
C ILE A 516 -5.60 25.84 20.18
N TYR A 517 -6.78 26.00 19.59
CA TYR A 517 -7.83 24.99 19.53
C TYR A 517 -7.81 24.27 18.18
N TYR A 518 -8.34 23.06 18.13
CA TYR A 518 -8.30 22.21 16.94
C TYR A 518 -9.63 21.48 16.72
N ASP A 519 -9.89 21.17 15.45
CA ASP A 519 -10.79 20.10 15.04
C ASP A 519 -10.00 18.78 14.86
N TYR A 520 -10.71 17.66 14.78
CA TYR A 520 -10.17 16.32 14.71
C TYR A 520 -10.73 15.51 13.55
N SER A 521 -9.91 14.58 13.07
CA SER A 521 -10.19 13.71 11.93
C SER A 521 -11.22 12.61 12.28
N ILE A 522 -12.43 13.00 12.67
CA ILE A 522 -13.55 12.13 13.01
C ILE A 522 -14.65 12.28 11.95
N GLY A 523 -15.36 11.20 11.63
CA GLY A 523 -16.42 11.23 10.64
C GLY A 523 -17.56 10.26 10.88
N VAL A 524 -18.64 10.54 10.14
CA VAL A 524 -19.94 9.87 10.19
C VAL A 524 -20.31 9.41 8.79
N ARG A 525 -20.71 8.14 8.64
CA ARG A 525 -21.24 7.59 7.39
C ARG A 525 -22.67 7.11 7.55
N GLY A 526 -23.44 7.25 6.48
CA GLY A 526 -24.83 6.85 6.46
C GLY A 526 -25.56 7.32 5.21
N THR A 527 -26.87 7.45 5.32
CA THR A 527 -27.73 8.01 4.28
C THR A 527 -28.45 9.25 4.80
N SER A 528 -28.63 10.26 3.94
CA SER A 528 -29.49 11.41 4.24
C SER A 528 -30.79 11.34 3.45
N SER A 529 -31.86 11.88 4.03
CA SER A 529 -33.17 12.03 3.40
C SER A 529 -33.77 13.39 3.76
N GLY A 530 -34.65 13.93 2.90
CA GLY A 530 -35.26 15.26 3.07
C GLY A 530 -34.75 16.30 2.07
N THR A 531 -35.42 17.45 2.01
CA THR A 531 -35.07 18.56 1.10
C THR A 531 -33.96 19.41 1.71
N SER A 532 -32.81 19.49 1.07
CA SER A 532 -31.81 20.52 1.40
C SER A 532 -32.23 21.86 0.79
N THR A 533 -32.27 22.92 1.59
CA THR A 533 -32.15 24.28 1.06
C THR A 533 -30.65 24.51 0.86
N PRO A 534 -30.12 24.60 -0.37
CA PRO A 534 -28.69 24.80 -0.57
C PRO A 534 -28.27 26.17 -0.03
N THR A 535 -27.42 26.20 1.00
CA THR A 535 -26.78 27.42 1.51
C THR A 535 -25.41 27.56 0.85
N LEU A 536 -25.20 28.64 0.10
CA LEU A 536 -23.92 28.96 -0.55
C LEU A 536 -23.09 29.86 0.38
N THR A 537 -21.99 29.35 0.92
CA THR A 537 -21.03 30.15 1.71
C THR A 537 -20.06 30.85 0.76
N VAL A 538 -20.03 32.18 0.76
CA VAL A 538 -19.12 32.97 -0.09
C VAL A 538 -17.86 33.34 0.71
N ASN A 539 -16.69 32.89 0.25
CA ASN A 539 -15.39 33.28 0.80
C ASN A 539 -14.87 34.53 0.05
N PRO A 540 -14.49 35.65 0.72
CA PRO A 540 -14.36 36.97 0.06
C PRO A 540 -13.20 37.16 -0.95
N THR A 541 -12.44 36.12 -1.30
CA THR A 541 -11.31 36.22 -2.24
C THR A 541 -11.30 35.15 -3.34
N GLY A 542 -12.33 34.29 -3.42
CA GLY A 542 -12.38 33.19 -4.38
C GLY A 542 -13.16 33.50 -5.66
N THR A 543 -12.61 33.10 -6.81
CA THR A 543 -13.36 32.99 -8.07
C THR A 543 -14.46 31.92 -7.91
N ILE A 544 -15.69 32.25 -8.29
CA ILE A 544 -16.83 31.32 -8.28
C ILE A 544 -16.75 30.43 -9.53
N THR A 545 -16.58 29.13 -9.34
CA THR A 545 -16.81 28.12 -10.39
C THR A 545 -18.11 27.41 -10.08
N VAL A 546 -19.15 27.61 -10.90
CA VAL A 546 -20.41 26.86 -10.79
C VAL A 546 -20.20 25.49 -11.44
N PRO A 547 -20.37 24.37 -10.71
CA PRO A 547 -20.32 23.04 -11.31
C PRO A 547 -21.44 22.91 -12.36
N THR A 548 -21.13 22.34 -13.52
CA THR A 548 -22.06 22.17 -14.64
C THR A 548 -23.17 21.12 -14.41
N THR A 549 -23.42 20.71 -13.18
CA THR A 549 -24.37 19.62 -12.89
C THR A 549 -25.48 20.06 -11.95
N THR A 550 -26.29 21.01 -12.38
CA THR A 550 -27.74 20.94 -12.12
C THR A 550 -28.47 21.59 -13.27
N ALA A 551 -28.79 20.79 -14.29
CA ALA A 551 -29.82 21.18 -15.24
C ALA A 551 -31.14 21.25 -14.48
N GLY A 552 -31.49 22.44 -13.97
CA GLY A 552 -32.86 22.72 -13.60
C GLY A 552 -33.75 22.58 -14.84
N THR A 553 -34.84 21.85 -14.70
CA THR A 553 -35.90 21.80 -15.71
C THR A 553 -36.32 23.23 -16.07
N ALA A 554 -36.57 23.49 -17.36
CA ALA A 554 -37.07 24.79 -17.82
C ALA A 554 -38.28 25.23 -16.97
N GLY A 555 -38.20 26.44 -16.38
CA GLY A 555 -39.25 27.00 -15.52
C GLY A 555 -38.99 26.94 -14.01
N THR A 556 -37.86 26.40 -13.55
CA THR A 556 -37.52 26.40 -12.11
C THR A 556 -36.75 27.67 -11.74
N ALA A 557 -37.32 28.51 -10.87
CA ALA A 557 -36.61 29.67 -10.32
C ALA A 557 -35.55 29.19 -9.32
N ALA A 558 -34.28 29.50 -9.57
CA ALA A 558 -33.23 29.35 -8.56
C ALA A 558 -33.12 30.68 -7.78
N SER A 559 -33.49 30.67 -6.51
CA SER A 559 -33.26 31.79 -5.59
C SER A 559 -31.94 31.60 -4.87
N PHE A 560 -31.09 32.63 -4.85
CA PHE A 560 -29.86 32.64 -4.08
C PHE A 560 -29.90 33.79 -3.07
N THR A 561 -29.55 33.49 -1.82
CA THR A 561 -29.37 34.51 -0.78
C THR A 561 -27.88 34.75 -0.60
N VAL A 562 -27.44 35.99 -0.77
CA VAL A 562 -26.07 36.40 -0.46
C VAL A 562 -26.09 37.05 0.93
N SER A 563 -25.37 36.47 1.89
CA SER A 563 -25.20 37.07 3.22
C SER A 563 -23.73 37.00 3.63
N GLY A 564 -23.16 38.13 4.04
CA GLY A 564 -21.83 38.24 4.63
C GLY A 564 -21.75 39.48 5.53
N SER A 565 -21.03 39.38 6.65
CA SER A 565 -20.85 40.45 7.63
C SER A 565 -19.94 41.60 7.16
N ASN A 566 -19.31 41.46 5.99
CA ASN A 566 -18.38 42.44 5.39
C ASN A 566 -18.93 43.17 4.15
N LEU A 567 -20.25 43.24 3.96
CA LEU A 567 -20.83 44.15 2.97
C LEU A 567 -20.89 45.57 3.57
N THR A 568 -19.75 46.25 3.69
CA THR A 568 -19.71 47.67 4.06
C THR A 568 -20.22 48.51 2.88
N PRO A 569 -21.27 49.33 3.04
CA PRO A 569 -21.74 50.22 1.99
C PRO A 569 -20.86 51.47 1.97
N ALA A 570 -19.65 51.37 1.41
CA ALA A 570 -18.85 52.53 1.06
C ALA A 570 -18.89 52.70 -0.46
N SER A 571 -19.98 53.33 -0.93
CA SER A 571 -20.14 53.87 -2.29
C SER A 571 -19.41 53.09 -3.41
N GLY A 572 -19.96 51.94 -3.80
CA GLY A 572 -19.43 51.18 -4.92
C GLY A 572 -20.47 50.19 -5.43
N ASN A 573 -20.65 50.14 -6.75
CA ASN A 573 -21.44 49.09 -7.39
C ASN A 573 -20.75 47.74 -7.17
N VAL A 574 -21.47 46.74 -6.65
CA VAL A 574 -21.04 45.34 -6.75
C VAL A 574 -21.23 44.91 -8.19
N THR A 575 -20.13 44.68 -8.91
CA THR A 575 -20.15 44.23 -10.30
C THR A 575 -19.93 42.73 -10.33
N LEU A 576 -20.93 41.95 -10.73
CA LEU A 576 -20.78 40.53 -11.03
C LEU A 576 -20.36 40.41 -12.50
N ALA A 577 -19.11 39.98 -12.75
CA ALA A 577 -18.59 39.75 -14.10
C ALA A 577 -18.46 38.25 -14.37
N LEU A 578 -18.96 37.80 -15.54
CA LEU A 578 -18.79 36.43 -16.03
C LEU A 578 -17.56 36.39 -16.97
N THR A 579 -16.62 35.47 -16.72
CA THR A 579 -15.38 35.36 -17.50
C THR A 579 -15.51 34.46 -18.74
N SER A 580 -16.61 33.74 -18.91
CA SER A 580 -16.95 33.05 -20.17
C SER A 580 -18.44 32.68 -20.25
N THR A 581 -18.99 32.64 -21.47
CA THR A 581 -20.34 32.11 -21.76
C THR A 581 -20.20 30.84 -22.60
N PRO A 582 -20.70 29.68 -22.14
CA PRO A 582 -20.95 28.54 -23.02
C PRO A 582 -22.00 28.91 -24.08
N ALA A 583 -21.85 28.40 -25.31
CA ALA A 583 -22.79 28.65 -26.39
C ALA A 583 -24.20 28.18 -25.99
N GLY A 584 -25.19 29.08 -26.03
CA GLY A 584 -26.61 28.77 -25.79
C GLY A 584 -27.29 29.55 -24.66
N ILE A 585 -26.56 30.33 -23.86
CA ILE A 585 -27.13 31.16 -22.79
C ILE A 585 -27.10 32.65 -23.20
N GLN A 586 -28.26 33.26 -23.42
CA GLN A 586 -28.39 34.72 -23.58
C GLN A 586 -29.00 35.33 -22.32
N PHE A 587 -28.25 36.17 -21.61
CA PHE A 587 -28.81 37.11 -20.64
C PHE A 587 -29.02 38.47 -21.33
N ARG A 588 -30.25 38.98 -21.37
CA ARG A 588 -30.52 40.36 -21.80
C ARG A 588 -30.83 41.21 -20.58
N ASN A 589 -30.00 42.24 -20.36
CA ASN A 589 -30.19 43.36 -19.43
C ASN A 589 -30.59 43.02 -17.99
N ALA A 590 -29.60 42.94 -17.10
CA ALA A 590 -29.81 43.21 -15.68
C ALA A 590 -28.97 44.42 -15.27
N THR A 591 -29.47 45.63 -15.55
CA THR A 591 -29.01 46.84 -14.85
C THR A 591 -29.97 47.06 -13.70
N ALA A 592 -29.52 46.85 -12.46
CA ALA A 592 -30.26 47.27 -11.28
C ALA A 592 -29.51 48.42 -10.61
N SER A 593 -30.06 49.64 -10.69
CA SER A 593 -29.65 50.75 -9.83
C SER A 593 -30.71 50.94 -8.74
N GLY A 594 -30.33 50.85 -7.48
CA GLY A 594 -31.23 51.14 -6.37
C GLY A 594 -30.63 50.87 -4.99
N THR A 595 -31.08 51.63 -3.99
CA THR A 595 -30.67 51.56 -2.58
C THR A 595 -31.18 50.28 -1.93
N PHE A 596 -30.31 49.54 -1.25
CA PHE A 596 -30.59 48.21 -0.70
C PHE A 596 -31.29 48.28 0.66
N GLY A 597 -32.58 47.92 0.69
CA GLY A 597 -33.29 47.44 1.88
C GLY A 597 -33.42 45.92 1.85
N THR A 598 -33.83 45.30 2.95
CA THR A 598 -33.92 43.86 3.27
C THR A 598 -34.82 42.99 2.35
N GLY A 599 -34.96 43.31 1.07
CA GLY A 599 -35.74 42.56 0.09
C GLY A 599 -34.91 41.53 -0.67
N ASN A 600 -35.48 40.35 -0.87
CA ASN A 600 -34.96 39.25 -1.69
C ASN A 600 -34.64 39.70 -3.13
N ILE A 601 -33.52 39.23 -3.68
CA ILE A 601 -33.24 39.33 -5.12
C ILE A 601 -34.02 38.20 -5.81
N VAL A 602 -35.01 38.55 -6.63
CA VAL A 602 -35.73 37.62 -7.50
C VAL A 602 -35.13 37.70 -8.89
N ILE A 603 -34.47 36.65 -9.35
CA ILE A 603 -34.07 36.50 -10.75
C ILE A 603 -35.17 35.70 -11.45
N ALA A 604 -36.02 36.37 -12.21
CA ALA A 604 -37.06 35.73 -13.01
C ALA A 604 -36.51 35.33 -14.39
N TYR A 605 -36.77 34.09 -14.80
CA TYR A 605 -36.59 33.64 -16.17
C TYR A 605 -37.92 33.82 -16.92
N THR A 606 -37.95 34.65 -17.97
CA THR A 606 -39.06 34.74 -18.91
C THR A 606 -38.55 34.52 -20.33
N GLY A 607 -38.51 33.26 -20.75
CA GLY A 607 -38.32 32.85 -22.15
C GLY A 607 -39.44 31.90 -22.55
N GLY A 608 -40.27 32.30 -23.51
CA GLY A 608 -41.45 31.57 -23.95
C GLY A 608 -41.20 30.57 -25.09
N ALA A 609 -42.12 29.59 -25.15
CA ALA A 609 -42.37 28.52 -26.13
C ALA A 609 -41.19 27.60 -26.48
#